data_AF-A0A419K1B6-F1
#
_entry.id   AF-A0A419K1B6-F1
#
_cell.length_a   1.000
_cell.length_b   1.000
_cell.length_c   1.000
_cell.angle_alpha   90.00
_cell.angle_beta   90.00
_cell.angle_gamma   90.00
#
_symmetry.space_group_name_H-M   'P 1'
#
loop_
_entity.id
_entity.type
_entity.pdbx_description
1 polymer ?
#
loop_
_entity_poly.entity_id
_entity_poly.type
_entity_poly.pdbx_seq_one_letter_code
_entity_poly.pdbx_strand_id
1 'polypeptide(L)' 'AKMMMEYLGEAEAAGLMERAVIEVLKEGKVRTYDLGGDSTTKEVGEAVALKVLESGS' A
#
# COMPACT_ATOMS: atom_id res chain seq x y z
N ALA A 1 1.75 -8.88 -4.60
CA ALA A 1 2.70 -8.02 -5.34
C ALA A 1 4.11 -8.09 -4.77
N LYS A 2 4.33 -7.88 -3.46
CA LYS A 2 5.66 -7.97 -2.80
C LYS A 2 6.50 -9.19 -3.22
N MET A 3 5.96 -10.40 -3.07
CA MET A 3 6.67 -11.64 -3.41
C MET A 3 7.07 -11.76 -4.89
N MET A 4 6.36 -11.08 -5.79
CA MET A 4 6.67 -11.05 -7.22
C MET A 4 7.81 -10.08 -7.54
N MET A 5 7.85 -8.94 -6.86
CA MET A 5 8.94 -7.96 -7.01
C MET A 5 10.25 -8.48 -6.40
N GLU A 6 10.19 -9.17 -5.25
CA GLU A 6 11.34 -9.87 -4.68
C GLU A 6 11.88 -10.94 -5.64
N TYR A 7 10.99 -11.68 -6.31
CA TYR A 7 11.37 -12.67 -7.33
C TYR A 7 12.01 -12.04 -8.58
N LEU A 8 11.61 -10.82 -8.96
CA LEU A 8 12.17 -10.07 -10.08
C LEU A 8 13.48 -9.34 -9.74
N GLY A 9 13.97 -9.43 -8.49
CA GLY A 9 15.17 -8.74 -8.03
C GLY A 9 14.94 -7.29 -7.59
N GLU A 10 13.70 -6.82 -7.61
CA GLU A 10 13.27 -5.46 -7.28
C GLU A 10 12.97 -5.31 -5.78
N ALA A 11 13.95 -5.67 -4.93
CA ALA A 11 13.79 -5.71 -3.48
C ALA A 11 13.46 -4.33 -2.86
N GLU A 12 14.00 -3.26 -3.46
CA GLU A 12 13.80 -1.90 -2.99
C GLU A 12 12.35 -1.43 -3.23
N ALA A 13 11.81 -1.70 -4.42
CA ALA A 13 10.41 -1.45 -4.76
C ALA A 13 9.45 -2.31 -3.92
N ALA A 14 9.78 -3.59 -3.70
CA ALA A 14 9.00 -4.48 -2.85
C ALA A 14 8.89 -3.95 -1.41
N GLY A 15 10.00 -3.47 -0.84
CA GLY A 15 10.03 -2.87 0.48
C GLY A 15 9.27 -1.55 0.56
N LEU A 16 9.35 -0.71 -0.47
CA LEU A 16 8.59 0.54 -0.58
C LEU A 16 7.08 0.27 -0.60
N MET A 17 6.63 -0.68 -1.42
CA MET A 17 5.23 -1.09 -1.47
C MET A 17 4.74 -1.66 -0.14
N GLU A 18 5.53 -2.52 0.52
CA GLU A 18 5.14 -3.10 1.81
C GLU A 18 4.99 -2.02 2.88
N ARG A 19 5.94 -1.09 2.98
CA ARG A 19 5.86 0.03 3.92
C ARG A 19 4.63 0.89 3.68
N ALA A 20 4.37 1.27 2.43
CA ALA A 20 3.20 2.05 2.04
C ALA A 20 1.89 1.37 2.46
N VAL A 21 1.76 0.06 2.23
CA VAL A 21 0.57 -0.71 2.66
C VAL A 21 0.43 -0.70 4.18
N ILE A 22 1.53 -0.91 4.92
CA ILE A 22 1.50 -0.90 6.39
C ILE A 22 1.09 0.46 6.93
N GLU A 23 1.61 1.56 6.36
CA GLU A 23 1.25 2.91 6.79
C GLU A 23 -0.21 3.25 6.52
N VAL A 24 -0.72 2.95 5.33
CA VAL A 24 -2.15 3.17 5.00
C VAL A 24 -3.06 2.40 5.97
N LEU A 25 -2.71 1.14 6.28
CA LEU A 25 -3.47 0.33 7.23
C LEU A 25 -3.36 0.84 8.68
N LYS A 26 -2.18 1.34 9.09
CA LYS A 26 -1.94 1.95 10.40
C LYS A 26 -2.66 3.28 10.58
N GLU A 27 -2.70 4.13 9.54
CA GLU A 27 -3.45 5.38 9.57
C GLU A 27 -4.94 5.12 9.76
N GLY A 28 -5.45 3.97 9.28
CA GLY A 28 -6.81 3.51 9.53
C GLY A 28 -7.92 4.38 8.92
N LYS A 29 -7.55 5.41 8.14
CA LYS A 29 -8.46 6.36 7.49
C LYS A 29 -9.14 5.78 6.24
N VAL A 30 -8.46 4.87 5.55
CA VAL A 30 -8.98 4.23 4.33
C VAL A 30 -9.05 2.74 4.58
N ARG A 31 -10.26 2.23 4.80
CA ARG A 31 -10.53 0.83 5.15
C ARG A 31 -11.73 0.37 4.36
N THR A 32 -11.59 -0.79 3.72
CA THR A 32 -12.73 -1.42 3.05
C THR A 32 -13.77 -1.88 4.06
N TYR A 33 -14.98 -2.14 3.57
CA TYR A 33 -16.09 -2.63 4.37
C TYR A 33 -15.73 -3.86 5.23
N ASP A 34 -14.90 -4.77 4.72
CA ASP A 34 -14.44 -5.96 5.45
C ASP A 34 -13.55 -5.62 6.67
N LEU A 35 -12.96 -4.43 6.70
CA LEU A 35 -12.13 -3.91 7.79
C LEU A 35 -12.86 -2.87 8.65
N GLY A 36 -14.19 -2.75 8.50
CA GLY A 36 -15.04 -1.86 9.28
C GLY A 36 -14.95 -0.38 8.85
N GLY A 37 -14.63 -0.11 7.59
CA GLY A 37 -14.65 1.24 7.01
C GLY A 37 -15.51 1.36 5.77
N ASP A 38 -15.61 2.57 5.24
CA ASP A 38 -16.56 2.90 4.17
C ASP A 38 -15.89 2.99 2.80
N SER A 39 -14.57 2.74 2.74
CA SER A 39 -13.76 2.97 1.56
C SER A 39 -13.92 1.87 0.52
N THR A 40 -13.90 2.26 -0.73
CA THR A 40 -13.86 1.34 -1.88
C THR A 40 -12.46 0.76 -2.07
N THR A 41 -12.38 -0.37 -2.76
CA THR A 41 -11.10 -0.98 -3.17
C THR A 41 -10.22 -0.01 -3.97
N LYS A 42 -10.85 0.88 -4.75
CA LYS A 42 -10.16 1.89 -5.55
C LYS A 42 -9.50 2.95 -4.68
N GLU A 43 -10.22 3.47 -3.68
CA GLU A 43 -9.67 4.48 -2.74
C GLU A 43 -8.51 3.91 -1.91
N VAL A 44 -8.59 2.65 -1.48
CA VAL A 44 -7.48 1.97 -0.82
C VAL A 44 -6.27 1.85 -1.76
N GLY A 45 -6.49 1.49 -3.03
CA GLY A 45 -5.43 1.42 -4.03
C GLY A 45 -4.76 2.78 -4.29
N GLU A 46 -5.54 3.85 -4.41
CA GLU A 46 -5.05 5.21 -4.59
C GLU A 46 -4.25 5.70 -3.37
N ALA A 47 -4.72 5.41 -2.15
CA ALA A 47 -4.01 5.76 -0.93
C ALA A 47 -2.64 5.08 -0.84
N VAL A 48 -2.54 3.80 -1.21
CA VAL A 48 -1.27 3.08 -1.25
C VAL A 48 -0.35 3.67 -2.33
N ALA A 49 -0.87 3.96 -3.52
CA ALA A 49 -0.07 4.55 -4.60
C ALA A 49 0.50 5.92 -4.22
N LEU A 50 -0.30 6.79 -3.61
CA LEU A 50 0.15 8.08 -3.08
C LEU A 50 1.27 7.89 -2.04
N LYS A 51 1.13 6.93 -1.12
CA LYS A 51 2.14 6.67 -0.09
C LYS A 51 3.47 6.17 -0.64
N VAL A 52 3.42 5.34 -1.70
CA VAL A 52 4.62 4.90 -2.43
C VAL A 52 5.33 6.09 -3.08
N LEU A 53 4.59 7.04 -3.68
CA LEU A 53 5.16 8.25 -4.29
C LEU A 53 5.75 9.21 -3.25
N GLU A 54 5.09 9.39 -2.10
CA GLU A 54 5.59 10.20 -0.97
C GLU A 54 6.88 9.62 -0.38
N SER A 55 6.98 8.29 -0.29
CA SER A 55 8.12 7.60 0.33
C SER A 55 9.31 7.38 -0.61
N GLY A 56 9.11 7.58 -1.92
CA GLY A 56 10.13 7.42 -2.96
C GLY A 56 10.78 8.74 -3.43
N SER A 57 10.45 9.87 -2.81
CA SER A 57 11.02 11.21 -3.10
C SER A 57 12.15 11.59 -2.13
#